data_AF-A0A7L3M1U2-F1
#
_entry.id   AF-A0A7L3M1U2-F1
#
_cell.length_a   1.000
_cell.length_b   1.000
_cell.length_c   1.000
_cell.angle_alpha   90.00
_cell.angle_beta   90.00
_cell.angle_gamma   90.00
#
_symmetry.space_group_name_H-M   'P 1'
#
loop_
_entity.id
_entity.type
_entity.pdbx_description
1 polymer ?
#
loop_
_entity_poly.entity_id
_entity_poly.type
_entity_poly.pdbx_seq_one_letter_code
_entity_poly.pdbx_strand_id
1 'polypeptide(L)'
;CKVFGAYKDCEVAPLQTIFQGRRCHQMSIHPSPGQTELNNCISMLVAGNDRIQTIISQLEDSCRSTEENSEVAKRELCARFDALVAVLEEKKAELLQRITHEQGDKTGFVQGLICRYKEQLEKSSRLVETAIQAMEETGGAAFLMNAKQLIKTIVEASKGGRLEKIEHGYENMDAFSVSLDHLADAIRALDFDPAEEDEEYFDGEEEEEEE
;
A
#
# COMPACT_ATOMS: atom_id res chain seq x y z
N CYS A 1 -32.49 83.09 -8.49
CA CYS A 1 -33.12 84.37 -8.89
C CYS A 1 -34.20 84.73 -7.89
N LYS A 2 -34.31 86.01 -7.50
CA LYS A 2 -35.37 86.49 -6.59
C LYS A 2 -36.51 87.08 -7.44
N VAL A 3 -37.65 86.40 -7.46
CA VAL A 3 -38.82 86.78 -8.27
C VAL A 3 -39.73 87.69 -7.44
N PHE A 4 -40.18 88.81 -7.99
CA PHE A 4 -41.09 89.74 -7.32
C PHE A 4 -42.40 89.86 -8.12
N GLY A 5 -43.53 89.94 -7.41
CA GLY A 5 -44.89 89.96 -8.00
C GLY A 5 -45.68 88.67 -7.71
N ALA A 6 -46.73 88.39 -8.49
CA ALA A 6 -47.70 87.30 -8.27
C ALA A 6 -47.12 85.87 -8.25
N TYR A 7 -45.81 85.70 -8.50
CA TYR A 7 -45.10 84.42 -8.55
C TYR A 7 -43.99 84.35 -7.49
N LYS A 8 -44.12 85.11 -6.39
CA LYS A 8 -43.12 85.21 -5.31
C LYS A 8 -42.84 83.88 -4.62
N ASP A 9 -43.84 83.00 -4.61
CA ASP A 9 -43.77 81.65 -4.02
C ASP A 9 -43.52 80.56 -5.06
N CYS A 10 -43.19 80.93 -6.31
CA CYS A 10 -42.89 79.97 -7.37
C CYS A 10 -41.39 79.64 -7.42
N GLU A 11 -41.09 78.35 -7.50
CA GLU A 11 -39.73 77.84 -7.62
C GLU A 11 -39.18 78.05 -9.04
N VAL A 12 -38.05 78.73 -9.16
CA VAL A 12 -37.42 79.10 -10.45
C VAL A 12 -36.17 78.24 -10.67
N ALA A 13 -36.21 77.35 -11.66
CA ALA A 13 -35.05 76.57 -12.08
C ALA A 13 -34.53 77.05 -13.46
N PRO A 14 -33.20 76.95 -13.73
CA PRO A 14 -32.63 77.30 -15.02
C PRO A 14 -33.27 76.50 -16.17
N LEU A 15 -33.54 77.17 -17.29
CA LEU A 15 -34.13 76.53 -18.49
C LEU A 15 -33.32 75.32 -18.96
N GLN A 16 -31.99 75.35 -18.84
CA GLN A 16 -31.14 74.19 -19.14
C GLN A 16 -31.44 72.98 -18.24
N THR A 17 -31.66 73.20 -16.95
CA THR A 17 -31.98 72.14 -15.98
C THR A 17 -33.38 71.59 -16.22
N ILE A 18 -34.36 72.44 -16.52
CA ILE A 18 -35.71 71.97 -16.91
C ILE A 18 -35.70 71.30 -18.28
N PHE A 19 -34.91 71.76 -19.25
CA PHE A 19 -34.84 71.16 -20.59
C PHE A 19 -34.05 69.86 -20.62
N GLN A 20 -32.95 69.75 -19.88
CA GLN A 20 -32.22 68.50 -19.68
C GLN A 20 -33.04 67.55 -18.81
N GLY A 21 -33.68 68.04 -17.76
CA GLY A 21 -34.62 67.29 -16.94
C GLY A 21 -35.80 66.76 -17.76
N ARG A 22 -36.46 67.61 -18.56
CA ARG A 22 -37.55 67.21 -19.47
C ARG A 22 -37.06 66.33 -20.60
N ARG A 23 -35.87 66.53 -21.17
CA ARG A 23 -35.29 65.59 -22.15
C ARG A 23 -34.97 64.25 -21.51
N CYS A 24 -34.35 64.20 -20.35
CA CYS A 24 -34.15 62.94 -19.61
C CYS A 24 -35.50 62.28 -19.32
N HIS A 25 -36.47 63.03 -18.78
CA HIS A 25 -37.80 62.50 -18.49
C HIS A 25 -38.54 62.04 -19.75
N GLN A 26 -38.47 62.80 -20.85
CA GLN A 26 -39.11 62.49 -22.13
C GLN A 26 -38.40 61.35 -22.87
N MET A 27 -37.08 61.20 -22.72
CA MET A 27 -36.28 60.10 -23.24
C MET A 27 -36.44 58.83 -22.38
N SER A 28 -36.83 58.98 -21.10
CA SER A 28 -37.31 57.89 -20.24
C SER A 28 -38.75 57.46 -20.55
N ILE A 29 -39.63 58.37 -21.00
CA ILE A 29 -41.02 58.06 -21.36
C ILE A 29 -41.14 57.55 -22.81
N HIS A 30 -40.34 58.10 -23.73
CA HIS A 30 -40.24 57.71 -25.14
C HIS A 30 -38.75 57.57 -25.53
N PRO A 31 -38.12 56.42 -25.25
CA PRO A 31 -36.76 56.16 -25.69
C PRO A 31 -36.67 56.24 -27.22
N SER A 32 -35.59 56.83 -27.75
CA SER A 32 -35.34 56.79 -29.19
C SER A 32 -35.13 55.33 -29.62
N PRO A 33 -35.59 54.89 -30.81
CA PRO A 33 -35.52 53.49 -31.23
C PRO A 33 -34.13 52.86 -31.06
N GLY A 34 -33.05 53.61 -31.36
CA GLY A 34 -31.67 53.15 -31.15
C GLY A 34 -31.25 52.93 -29.67
N GLN A 35 -31.88 53.58 -28.69
CA GLN A 35 -31.63 53.30 -27.26
C GLN A 35 -32.32 52.01 -26.81
N THR A 36 -33.54 51.75 -27.32
CA THR A 36 -34.25 50.50 -27.05
C THR A 36 -33.54 49.32 -27.70
N GLU A 37 -33.11 49.44 -28.95
CA GLU A 37 -32.32 48.43 -29.66
C GLU A 37 -31.00 48.16 -28.94
N LEU A 38 -30.25 49.21 -28.57
CA LEU A 38 -29.01 49.05 -27.81
C LEU A 38 -29.25 48.36 -26.45
N ASN A 39 -30.30 48.74 -25.72
CA ASN A 39 -30.63 48.12 -24.44
C ASN A 39 -31.04 46.65 -24.61
N ASN A 40 -31.73 46.29 -25.69
CA ASN A 40 -32.06 44.91 -26.01
C ASN A 40 -30.79 44.10 -26.34
N CYS A 41 -29.88 44.64 -27.15
CA CYS A 41 -28.58 44.02 -27.45
C CYS A 41 -27.74 43.82 -26.17
N ILE A 42 -27.71 44.82 -25.28
CA ILE A 42 -27.06 44.70 -23.96
C ILE A 42 -27.72 43.58 -23.13
N SER A 43 -29.05 43.52 -23.08
CA SER A 43 -29.76 42.49 -22.32
C SER A 43 -29.47 41.09 -22.84
N MET A 44 -29.42 40.91 -24.17
CA MET A 44 -29.03 39.64 -24.80
C MET A 44 -27.58 39.26 -24.47
N LEU A 45 -26.66 40.23 -24.50
CA LEU A 45 -25.25 39.98 -24.15
C LEU A 45 -25.08 39.59 -22.68
N VAL A 46 -25.82 40.24 -21.77
CA VAL A 46 -25.83 39.88 -20.34
C VAL A 46 -26.33 38.44 -20.16
N ALA A 47 -27.44 38.06 -20.80
CA ALA A 47 -27.95 36.69 -20.73
C ALA A 47 -26.95 35.67 -21.34
N GLY A 48 -26.27 36.02 -22.43
CA GLY A 48 -25.20 35.21 -23.01
C GLY A 48 -24.02 35.03 -22.06
N ASN A 49 -23.60 36.11 -21.38
CA ASN A 49 -22.53 36.07 -20.37
C ASN A 49 -22.93 35.21 -19.16
N ASP A 50 -24.17 35.30 -18.69
CA ASP A 50 -24.67 34.47 -17.58
C ASP A 50 -24.64 32.97 -17.94
N ARG A 51 -24.98 32.63 -19.20
CA ARG A 51 -24.85 31.26 -19.73
C ARG A 51 -23.38 30.82 -19.77
N ILE A 52 -22.47 31.64 -20.29
CA ILE A 52 -21.03 31.34 -20.32
C ILE A 52 -20.49 31.14 -18.89
N GLN A 53 -20.87 32.01 -17.95
CA GLN A 53 -20.47 31.89 -16.55
C GLN A 53 -20.94 30.58 -15.92
N THR A 54 -22.16 30.14 -16.25
CA THR A 54 -22.70 28.84 -15.80
C THR A 54 -21.89 27.66 -16.36
N ILE A 55 -21.53 27.71 -17.65
CA ILE A 55 -20.69 26.67 -18.28
C ILE A 55 -19.30 26.64 -17.64
N ILE A 56 -18.69 27.80 -17.38
CA ILE A 56 -17.40 27.89 -16.68
C ILE A 56 -17.48 27.20 -15.32
N SER A 57 -18.50 27.49 -14.51
CA SER A 57 -18.67 26.85 -13.20
C SER A 57 -18.86 25.34 -13.31
N GLN A 58 -19.62 24.85 -14.30
CA GLN A 58 -19.77 23.41 -14.53
C GLN A 58 -18.45 22.74 -14.92
N LEU A 59 -17.64 23.39 -15.76
CA LEU A 59 -16.32 22.90 -16.14
C LEU A 59 -15.36 22.88 -14.94
N GLU A 60 -15.35 23.93 -14.12
CA GLU A 60 -14.56 23.98 -12.89
C GLU A 60 -14.97 22.86 -11.92
N ASP A 61 -16.27 22.59 -11.77
CA ASP A 61 -16.77 21.51 -10.93
C ASP A 61 -16.36 20.13 -11.49
N SER A 62 -16.47 19.95 -12.81
CA SER A 62 -16.04 18.72 -13.50
C SER A 62 -14.54 18.46 -13.35
N CYS A 63 -13.71 19.50 -13.47
CA CYS A 63 -12.26 19.41 -13.21
C CYS A 63 -11.99 18.95 -11.77
N ARG A 64 -12.63 19.58 -10.77
CA ARG A 64 -12.44 19.19 -9.37
C ARG A 64 -12.89 17.76 -9.09
N SER A 65 -14.05 17.35 -9.61
CA SER A 65 -14.52 15.96 -9.47
C SER A 65 -13.59 14.97 -10.15
N THR A 66 -13.01 15.31 -11.31
CA THR A 66 -12.03 14.46 -11.99
C THR A 66 -10.76 14.30 -11.17
N GLU A 67 -10.25 15.38 -10.58
CA GLU A 67 -9.10 15.34 -9.67
C GLU A 67 -9.38 14.45 -8.46
N GLU A 68 -10.49 14.67 -7.75
CA GLU A 68 -10.89 13.90 -6.58
C GLU A 68 -11.05 12.40 -6.90
N ASN A 69 -11.72 12.09 -8.02
CA ASN A 69 -11.91 10.71 -8.49
C ASN A 69 -10.56 10.06 -8.82
N SER A 70 -9.64 10.78 -9.46
CA SER A 70 -8.31 10.27 -9.77
C SER A 70 -7.51 9.97 -8.50
N GLU A 71 -7.61 10.81 -7.47
CA GLU A 71 -6.94 10.59 -6.18
C GLU A 71 -7.53 9.40 -5.42
N VAL A 72 -8.85 9.18 -5.51
CA VAL A 72 -9.48 7.96 -4.98
C VAL A 72 -8.95 6.73 -5.71
N ALA A 73 -8.95 6.74 -7.05
CA ALA A 73 -8.47 5.62 -7.86
C ALA A 73 -7.00 5.28 -7.56
N LYS A 74 -6.12 6.29 -7.45
CA LYS A 74 -4.71 6.12 -7.06
C LYS A 74 -4.59 5.46 -5.68
N ARG A 75 -5.33 5.95 -4.68
CA ARG A 75 -5.30 5.39 -3.32
C ARG A 75 -5.77 3.94 -3.28
N GLU A 76 -6.85 3.62 -4.00
CA GLU A 76 -7.35 2.25 -4.07
C GLU A 76 -6.36 1.31 -4.76
N LEU A 77 -5.73 1.75 -5.85
CA LEU A 77 -4.70 0.99 -6.53
C LEU A 77 -3.54 0.66 -5.58
N CYS A 78 -3.00 1.67 -4.89
CA CYS A 78 -1.94 1.47 -3.90
C CYS A 78 -2.38 0.47 -2.82
N ALA A 79 -3.58 0.65 -2.24
CA ALA A 79 -4.09 -0.24 -1.20
C ALA A 79 -4.20 -1.70 -1.66
N ARG A 80 -4.59 -1.95 -2.93
CA ARG A 80 -4.67 -3.31 -3.49
C ARG A 80 -3.29 -3.94 -3.63
N PHE A 81 -2.29 -3.20 -4.10
CA PHE A 81 -0.91 -3.69 -4.20
C PHE A 81 -0.29 -3.93 -2.82
N ASP A 82 -0.50 -3.02 -1.87
CA ASP A 82 -0.02 -3.16 -0.50
C ASP A 82 -0.61 -4.40 0.18
N ALA A 83 -1.89 -4.69 -0.06
CA ALA A 83 -2.53 -5.91 0.43
C ALA A 83 -1.89 -7.18 -0.15
N LEU A 84 -1.53 -7.19 -1.44
CA LEU A 84 -0.83 -8.32 -2.07
C LEU A 84 0.58 -8.51 -1.46
N VAL A 85 1.33 -7.41 -1.26
CA VAL A 85 2.64 -7.45 -0.62
C VAL A 85 2.54 -7.98 0.82
N ALA A 86 1.52 -7.57 1.57
CA ALA A 86 1.30 -8.03 2.93
C ALA A 86 1.09 -9.55 3.01
N VAL A 87 0.31 -10.12 2.09
CA VAL A 87 0.10 -11.58 2.01
C VAL A 87 1.41 -12.30 1.67
N LEU A 88 2.23 -11.75 0.78
CA LEU A 88 3.53 -12.34 0.44
C LEU A 88 4.51 -12.31 1.61
N GLU A 89 4.59 -11.20 2.33
CA GLU A 89 5.42 -11.10 3.54
C GLU A 89 4.93 -12.02 4.65
N GLU A 90 3.63 -12.19 4.83
CA GLU A 90 3.06 -13.17 5.77
C GLU A 90 3.52 -14.60 5.42
N LYS A 91 3.39 -15.01 4.15
CA LYS A 91 3.80 -16.37 3.71
C LYS A 91 5.29 -16.60 3.83
N LYS A 92 6.10 -15.58 3.54
CA LYS A 92 7.55 -15.60 3.75
C LYS A 92 7.90 -15.74 5.23
N ALA A 93 7.26 -14.99 6.12
CA ALA A 93 7.48 -15.09 7.55
C ALA A 93 7.09 -16.48 8.10
N GLU A 94 5.97 -17.04 7.65
CA GLU A 94 5.53 -18.39 7.99
C GLU A 94 6.57 -19.45 7.57
N LEU A 95 7.08 -19.37 6.35
CA LEU A 95 8.10 -20.30 5.85
C LEU A 95 9.41 -20.19 6.62
N LEU A 96 9.87 -18.97 6.91
CA LEU A 96 11.07 -18.72 7.71
C LEU A 96 10.93 -19.27 9.13
N GLN A 97 9.75 -19.15 9.74
CA GLN A 97 9.48 -19.72 11.06
C GLN A 97 9.58 -21.25 11.02
N ARG A 98 9.02 -21.90 9.99
CA ARG A 98 9.12 -23.36 9.83
C ARG A 98 10.56 -23.82 9.63
N ILE A 99 11.35 -23.11 8.82
CA ILE A 99 12.79 -23.39 8.63
C ILE A 99 13.53 -23.29 9.96
N THR A 100 13.27 -22.23 10.73
CA THR A 100 13.91 -22.00 12.04
C THR A 100 13.57 -23.10 13.03
N HIS A 101 12.31 -23.53 13.05
CA HIS A 101 11.86 -24.63 13.91
C HIS A 101 12.55 -25.94 13.55
N GLU A 102 12.51 -26.35 12.28
CA GLU A 102 13.15 -27.59 11.81
C GLU A 102 14.67 -27.56 12.07
N GLN A 103 15.32 -26.42 11.82
CA GLN A 103 16.74 -26.25 12.13
C GLN A 103 17.01 -26.40 13.63
N GLY A 104 16.15 -25.82 14.48
CA GLY A 104 16.22 -25.96 15.93
C GLY A 104 16.07 -27.42 16.40
N ASP A 105 15.07 -28.12 15.90
CA ASP A 105 14.85 -29.54 16.24
C ASP A 105 16.01 -30.41 15.79
N LYS A 106 16.47 -30.22 14.54
CA LYS A 106 17.59 -30.98 13.98
C LYS A 106 18.86 -30.78 14.79
N THR A 107 19.22 -29.52 15.03
CA THR A 107 20.43 -29.19 15.80
C THR A 107 20.32 -29.62 17.26
N GLY A 108 19.15 -29.47 17.88
CA GLY A 108 18.90 -29.91 19.25
C GLY A 108 19.07 -31.43 19.41
N PHE A 109 18.52 -32.21 18.49
CA PHE A 109 18.73 -33.66 18.48
C PHE A 109 20.20 -34.05 18.33
N VAL A 110 20.92 -33.44 17.40
CA VAL A 110 22.35 -33.70 17.16
C VAL A 110 23.19 -33.32 18.37
N GLN A 111 22.92 -32.17 19.00
CA GLN A 111 23.58 -31.77 20.24
C GLN A 111 23.30 -32.75 21.37
N GLY A 112 22.06 -33.20 21.53
CA GLY A 112 21.69 -34.23 22.50
C GLY A 112 22.42 -35.56 22.27
N LEU A 113 22.60 -35.96 21.01
CA LEU A 113 23.45 -37.11 20.67
C LEU A 113 24.90 -36.89 21.08
N ILE A 114 25.49 -35.75 20.72
CA ILE A 114 26.88 -35.42 21.08
C ILE A 114 27.08 -35.49 22.61
N CYS A 115 26.15 -34.96 23.40
CA CYS A 115 26.21 -35.05 24.86
C CYS A 115 26.20 -36.52 25.34
N ARG A 116 25.29 -37.35 24.84
CA ARG A 116 25.23 -38.78 25.19
C ARG A 116 26.52 -39.54 24.83
N TYR A 117 27.07 -39.27 23.63
CA TYR A 117 28.35 -39.87 23.21
C TYR A 117 29.51 -39.41 24.11
N LYS A 118 29.57 -38.13 24.48
CA LYS A 118 30.58 -37.60 25.42
C LYS A 118 30.47 -38.24 26.81
N GLU A 119 29.27 -38.38 27.35
CA GLU A 119 29.04 -39.04 28.65
C GLU A 119 29.46 -40.52 28.63
N GLN A 120 29.14 -41.24 27.55
CA GLN A 120 29.56 -42.63 27.40
C GLN A 120 31.09 -42.73 27.29
N LEU A 121 31.72 -41.81 26.55
CA LEU A 121 33.17 -41.74 26.43
C LEU A 121 33.83 -41.48 27.80
N GLU A 122 33.29 -40.54 28.59
CA GLU A 122 33.81 -40.23 29.93
C GLU A 122 33.69 -41.44 30.87
N LYS A 123 32.54 -42.13 30.88
CA LYS A 123 32.36 -43.38 31.65
C LYS A 123 33.38 -44.45 31.24
N SER A 124 33.63 -44.58 29.93
CA SER A 124 34.63 -45.52 29.41
C SER A 124 36.06 -45.11 29.83
N SER A 125 36.39 -43.82 29.80
CA SER A 125 37.70 -43.30 30.24
C SER A 125 37.97 -43.60 31.72
N ARG A 126 37.00 -43.30 32.59
CA ARG A 126 37.10 -43.60 34.03
C ARG A 126 37.25 -45.10 34.29
N LEU A 127 36.57 -45.93 33.50
CA LEU A 127 36.69 -47.38 33.62
C LEU A 127 38.09 -47.88 33.21
N VAL A 128 38.69 -47.27 32.18
CA VAL A 128 40.09 -47.54 31.79
C VAL A 128 41.05 -47.10 32.88
N GLU A 129 40.89 -45.90 33.45
CA GLU A 129 41.71 -45.41 34.58
C GLU A 129 41.62 -46.35 35.79
N THR A 130 40.40 -46.78 36.15
CA THR A 130 40.17 -47.76 37.23
C THR A 130 40.85 -49.09 36.92
N ALA A 131 40.84 -49.52 35.66
CA ALA A 131 41.49 -50.75 35.25
C ALA A 131 43.02 -50.68 35.37
N ILE A 132 43.61 -49.56 34.97
CA ILE A 132 45.05 -49.30 35.11
C ILE A 132 45.44 -49.29 36.60
N GLN A 133 44.68 -48.58 37.44
CA GLN A 133 44.95 -48.52 38.87
C GLN A 133 44.86 -49.91 39.53
N ALA A 134 43.87 -50.72 39.15
CA ALA A 134 43.75 -52.09 39.64
C ALA A 134 44.93 -52.98 39.21
N MET A 135 45.57 -52.71 38.06
CA MET A 135 46.78 -53.43 37.63
C MET A 135 48.03 -53.08 38.45
N GLU A 136 48.02 -51.95 39.16
CA GLU A 136 49.12 -51.52 40.05
C GLU A 136 48.96 -52.07 41.49
N GLU A 137 47.88 -52.80 41.78
CA GLU A 137 47.56 -53.33 43.11
C GLU A 137 48.58 -54.40 43.56
N THR A 138 49.21 -54.17 44.73
CA THR A 138 50.28 -55.04 45.26
C THR A 138 49.76 -56.25 46.06
N GLY A 139 48.49 -56.24 46.48
CA GLY A 139 47.85 -57.32 47.23
C GLY A 139 47.18 -58.36 46.33
N GLY A 140 47.82 -59.52 46.11
CA GLY A 140 47.34 -60.55 45.16
C GLY A 140 45.91 -61.09 45.41
N ALA A 141 45.48 -61.19 46.67
CA ALA A 141 44.11 -61.61 47.01
C ALA A 141 43.07 -60.52 46.70
N ALA A 142 43.38 -59.25 47.00
CA ALA A 142 42.51 -58.10 46.71
C ALA A 142 42.38 -57.88 45.18
N PHE A 143 43.49 -58.01 44.45
CA PHE A 143 43.51 -57.98 43.00
C PHE A 143 42.57 -59.03 42.39
N LEU A 144 42.68 -60.31 42.78
CA LEU A 144 41.86 -61.39 42.23
C LEU A 144 40.36 -61.21 42.51
N MET A 145 39.99 -60.68 43.69
CA MET A 145 38.59 -60.41 44.03
C MET A 145 37.98 -59.29 43.17
N ASN A 146 38.75 -58.24 42.89
CA ASN A 146 38.28 -57.07 42.14
C ASN A 146 38.38 -57.25 40.61
N ALA A 147 39.40 -57.97 40.13
CA ALA A 147 39.68 -58.15 38.71
C ALA A 147 38.53 -58.83 37.96
N LYS A 148 37.90 -59.86 38.55
CA LYS A 148 36.78 -60.57 37.91
C LYS A 148 35.59 -59.64 37.66
N GLN A 149 35.27 -58.78 38.63
CA GLN A 149 34.16 -57.83 38.52
C GLN A 149 34.51 -56.71 37.53
N LEU A 150 35.74 -56.19 37.57
CA LEU A 150 36.22 -55.15 36.66
C LEU A 150 36.24 -55.61 35.20
N ILE A 151 36.74 -56.82 34.92
CA ILE A 151 36.73 -57.42 33.58
C ILE A 151 35.29 -57.53 33.06
N LYS A 152 34.35 -57.99 33.89
CA LYS A 152 32.93 -58.06 33.52
C LYS A 152 32.40 -56.68 33.13
N THR A 153 32.66 -55.66 33.93
CA THR A 153 32.21 -54.28 33.65
C THR A 153 32.83 -53.72 32.36
N ILE A 154 34.11 -53.98 32.09
CA ILE A 154 34.80 -53.56 30.85
C ILE A 154 34.23 -54.27 29.64
N VAL A 155 34.01 -55.58 29.73
CA VAL A 155 33.41 -56.37 28.64
C VAL A 155 31.97 -55.92 28.37
N GLU A 156 31.22 -55.52 29.40
CA GLU A 156 29.87 -54.96 29.23
C GLU A 156 29.91 -53.56 28.59
N ALA A 157 30.81 -52.68 29.02
CA ALA A 157 30.95 -51.33 28.45
C ALA A 157 31.47 -51.34 27.00
N SER A 158 32.41 -52.24 26.67
CA SER A 158 33.00 -52.38 25.33
C SER A 158 32.05 -52.90 24.26
N LYS A 159 30.93 -53.53 24.66
CA LYS A 159 29.86 -53.90 23.72
C LYS A 159 29.15 -52.68 23.12
N GLY A 160 29.42 -51.48 23.63
CA GLY A 160 28.91 -50.21 23.13
C GLY A 160 27.43 -50.04 23.46
N GLY A 161 27.07 -48.97 24.16
CA GLY A 161 25.68 -48.55 24.24
C GLY A 161 25.14 -48.37 22.82
N ARG A 162 23.93 -48.88 22.54
CA ARG A 162 23.21 -48.59 21.29
C ARG A 162 22.75 -47.14 21.33
N LEU A 163 23.67 -46.20 21.17
CA LEU A 163 23.32 -44.82 20.96
C LEU A 163 22.72 -44.69 19.57
N GLU A 164 21.67 -43.88 19.47
CA GLU A 164 21.05 -43.51 18.22
C GLU A 164 22.09 -42.91 17.26
N LYS A 165 21.86 -43.10 15.98
CA LYS A 165 22.70 -42.55 14.90
C LYS A 165 21.86 -41.62 14.07
N ILE A 166 22.53 -40.66 13.46
CA ILE A 166 21.93 -39.77 12.48
C ILE A 166 21.85 -40.53 11.15
N GLU A 167 20.70 -40.47 10.49
CA GLU A 167 20.51 -41.05 9.17
C GLU A 167 21.21 -40.23 8.08
N HIS A 168 21.53 -40.87 6.95
CA HIS A 168 22.16 -40.16 5.84
C HIS A 168 21.21 -39.08 5.31
N GLY A 169 21.70 -37.85 5.18
CA GLY A 169 20.91 -36.72 4.68
C GLY A 169 20.04 -36.05 5.74
N TYR A 170 20.21 -36.35 7.03
CA TYR A 170 19.50 -35.67 8.11
C TYR A 170 19.64 -34.14 8.07
N GLU A 171 20.77 -33.63 7.58
CA GLU A 171 21.06 -32.21 7.44
C GLU A 171 20.31 -31.54 6.27
N ASN A 172 19.65 -32.32 5.40
CA ASN A 172 18.95 -31.80 4.22
C ASN A 172 17.82 -30.83 4.62
N MET A 173 17.77 -29.66 3.98
CA MET A 173 16.73 -28.64 4.17
C MET A 173 16.00 -28.29 2.86
N ASP A 174 16.21 -29.09 1.80
CA ASP A 174 15.70 -28.83 0.44
C ASP A 174 14.17 -28.89 0.38
N ALA A 175 13.53 -29.53 1.37
CA ALA A 175 12.07 -29.53 1.54
C ALA A 175 11.47 -28.12 1.71
N PHE A 176 12.29 -27.11 2.04
CA PHE A 176 11.86 -25.70 2.13
C PHE A 176 12.20 -24.88 0.89
N SER A 177 12.74 -25.50 -0.17
CA SER A 177 12.93 -24.82 -1.44
C SER A 177 11.58 -24.53 -2.10
N VAL A 178 11.33 -23.27 -2.46
CA VAL A 178 10.08 -22.81 -3.09
C VAL A 178 10.45 -21.95 -4.31
N SER A 179 9.89 -22.26 -5.48
CA SER A 179 9.93 -21.38 -6.65
C SER A 179 8.72 -20.44 -6.63
N LEU A 180 8.98 -19.16 -6.90
CA LEU A 180 7.98 -18.11 -7.03
C LEU A 180 7.86 -17.61 -8.48
N ASP A 181 8.46 -18.31 -9.44
CA ASP A 181 8.58 -17.86 -10.82
C ASP A 181 7.20 -17.69 -11.46
N HIS A 182 6.30 -18.66 -11.25
CA HIS A 182 4.92 -18.59 -11.73
C HIS A 182 4.15 -17.37 -11.20
N LEU A 183 4.37 -17.00 -9.94
CA LEU A 183 3.74 -15.81 -9.35
C LEU A 183 4.33 -14.54 -9.96
N ALA A 184 5.65 -14.49 -10.12
CA ALA A 184 6.33 -13.36 -10.74
C ALA A 184 5.89 -13.18 -12.19
N ASP A 185 5.72 -14.27 -12.95
CA ASP A 185 5.21 -14.23 -14.32
C ASP A 185 3.76 -13.77 -14.39
N ALA A 186 2.90 -14.23 -13.46
CA ALA A 186 1.53 -13.76 -13.37
C ALA A 186 1.44 -12.25 -13.09
N ILE A 187 2.32 -11.72 -12.24
CA ILE A 187 2.41 -10.27 -11.96
C ILE A 187 2.92 -9.50 -13.18
N ARG A 188 3.91 -10.04 -13.92
CA ARG A 188 4.44 -9.41 -15.15
C ARG A 188 3.44 -9.39 -16.30
N ALA A 189 2.50 -10.34 -16.32
CA ALA A 189 1.48 -10.43 -17.35
C ALA A 189 0.32 -9.44 -17.17
N LEU A 190 0.32 -8.65 -16.08
CA LEU A 190 -0.67 -7.59 -15.89
C LEU A 190 -0.46 -6.49 -16.93
N ASP A 191 -1.46 -6.32 -17.80
CA ASP A 191 -1.54 -5.26 -18.79
C ASP A 191 -2.40 -4.11 -18.25
N PHE A 192 -1.93 -2.88 -18.43
CA PHE A 192 -2.57 -1.67 -17.92
C PHE A 192 -2.90 -0.67 -19.04
N ASP A 193 -2.71 -1.05 -20.31
CA ASP A 193 -3.08 -0.19 -21.41
C ASP A 193 -4.62 -0.09 -21.48
N PRO A 194 -5.19 1.13 -21.46
CA PRO A 194 -6.62 1.30 -21.69
C PRO A 194 -6.88 0.87 -23.14
N ALA A 195 -7.85 -0.04 -23.34
CA ALA A 195 -8.35 -0.33 -24.66
C ALA A 195 -8.71 1.01 -25.33
N GLU A 196 -8.18 1.28 -26.52
CA GLU A 196 -8.55 2.47 -27.29
C GLU A 196 -10.07 2.47 -27.47
N GLU A 197 -10.77 3.21 -26.61
CA GLU A 197 -12.18 3.52 -26.82
C GLU A 197 -12.20 4.50 -28.00
N ASP A 198 -12.65 4.01 -29.15
CA ASP A 198 -12.97 4.80 -30.34
C ASP A 198 -13.96 5.91 -29.94
N GLU A 199 -13.45 7.04 -29.46
CA GLU A 199 -14.23 8.26 -29.27
C GLU A 199 -14.54 8.83 -30.67
N GLU A 200 -15.62 8.33 -31.28
CA GLU A 200 -16.31 9.04 -32.36
C GLU A 200 -16.78 10.40 -31.82
N TYR A 201 -15.94 11.43 -31.98
CA TYR A 201 -16.33 12.82 -31.77
C TYR A 201 -17.54 13.13 -32.67
N PHE A 202 -18.70 13.32 -32.04
CA PHE A 202 -19.90 13.82 -32.73
C PHE A 202 -19.65 15.28 -33.14
N ASP A 203 -19.33 15.50 -34.41
CA ASP A 203 -19.28 16.83 -35.01
C ASP A 203 -20.72 17.35 -35.11
N GLY A 204 -21.05 18.30 -34.23
CA GLY A 204 -22.35 18.95 -34.22
C GLY A 204 -22.45 19.91 -35.41
N GLU A 205 -22.89 19.40 -36.57
CA GLU A 205 -23.32 20.27 -37.66
C GLU A 205 -24.58 21.02 -37.22
N GLU A 206 -24.45 22.35 -37.04
CA GLU A 206 -25.57 23.28 -36.90
C GLU A 206 -26.30 23.38 -38.24
N GLU A 207 -27.51 22.83 -38.34
CA GLU A 207 -28.43 23.15 -39.44
C GLU A 207 -29.05 24.54 -39.17
N GLU A 208 -28.55 25.56 -39.87
CA GLU A 208 -29.26 26.83 -40.09
C GLU A 208 -30.47 26.56 -40.99
N GLU A 209 -31.67 26.45 -40.40
CA GLU A 209 -32.92 26.55 -41.17
C GLU A 209 -33.23 28.03 -41.45
N GLU A 210 -32.96 28.48 -42.67
CA GLU A 210 -33.59 29.66 -43.26
C GLU A 210 -34.98 29.27 -43.81
N GLU A 211 -36.06 29.80 -43.20
CA GLU A 211 -37.31 30.18 -43.88
C GLU A 211 -37.94 31.44 -43.28
#